data_AF-A0A6C0EWE1-F1
#
_entry.id   AF-A0A6C0EWE1-F1
#
_cell.length_a   1.000
_cell.length_b   1.000
_cell.length_c   1.000
_cell.angle_alpha   90.00
_cell.angle_beta   90.00
_cell.angle_gamma   90.00
#
_symmetry.space_group_name_H-M   'P 1'
#
loop_
_entity.id
_entity.type
_entity.pdbx_description
1 polymer ?
#
loop_
_entity_poly.entity_id
_entity_poly.type
_entity_poly.pdbx_seq_one_letter_code
_entity_poly.pdbx_strand_id
1 'polypeptide(L)'
;MSNSLTKNSELLMSFLIEKKCMKHKQQTKKTTAIIKSLYNELKQADKHITSISHNPQFYNPHITKITTISQIPKPKMFNADSFPIEIRQHINDNALYELSYTFSLIERDIRIHFIVEEANPELRIEVYNEHVRKMLIWLTIINEYASKTCSKLLTIYAYFTSLTKKLPTSNINILDENHINTAFTTTCPSNGEIVVFRKEEWFKVFMHETFHNFALDFSDMNMNECHNKILSIFPVDSKVNLYEAYTEFWAEIMNAVFCSYFLLQDKDNETEFLINCEFFINFEITYGFFQMVKTLDFMGLKYEDLYSKTLQSKTMRETLYKEHTNVLAYYVITLVLLNNYQGFLSWCDKNNLSLLQFKKTTGNLDEFCKFIGKNYKTKSMIESVNDMEKLLHRLKKQNKTKTINNIDFDYIMKNMRMSITELG
;
A
#
# COMPACT_ATOMS: atom_id res chain seq x y z
N MET A 1 -6.10 -6.88 23.46
CA MET A 1 -5.02 -6.19 22.72
C MET A 1 -5.49 -4.78 22.42
N SER A 2 -4.66 -3.75 22.57
CA SER A 2 -5.07 -2.40 22.20
C SER A 2 -5.19 -2.34 20.69
N ASN A 3 -6.38 -2.01 20.18
CA ASN A 3 -6.51 -1.54 18.81
C ASN A 3 -5.86 -0.15 18.81
N SER A 4 -4.57 -0.10 18.52
CA SER A 4 -3.78 1.13 18.42
C SER A 4 -3.05 1.15 17.08
N LEU A 5 -2.56 2.31 16.69
CA LEU A 5 -1.67 2.43 15.55
C LEU A 5 -0.27 1.95 15.92
N THR A 6 0.56 1.65 14.91
CA THR A 6 1.98 1.40 15.17
C THR A 6 2.68 2.68 15.65
N LYS A 7 3.78 2.52 16.41
CA LYS A 7 4.62 3.65 16.85
C LYS A 7 5.11 4.52 15.68
N ASN A 8 5.38 3.89 14.53
CA ASN A 8 5.81 4.59 13.32
C ASN A 8 4.70 5.46 12.74
N SER A 9 3.46 4.95 12.70
CA SER A 9 2.29 5.74 12.30
C SER A 9 2.05 6.91 13.25
N GLU A 10 2.06 6.67 14.57
CA GLU A 10 1.89 7.71 15.59
C GLU A 10 2.95 8.81 15.48
N LEU A 11 4.21 8.44 15.27
CA LEU A 11 5.33 9.37 15.05
C LEU A 11 5.10 10.26 13.81
N LEU A 12 4.79 9.63 12.68
CA LEU A 12 4.61 10.35 11.41
C LEU A 12 3.38 11.28 11.45
N MET A 13 2.27 10.82 12.03
CA MET A 13 1.06 11.63 12.16
C MET A 13 1.30 12.82 13.10
N SER A 14 1.95 12.58 14.23
CA SER A 14 2.32 13.63 15.20
C SER A 14 3.24 14.68 14.55
N PHE A 15 4.20 14.26 13.73
CA PHE A 15 5.05 15.15 12.93
C PHE A 15 4.23 16.05 11.98
N LEU A 16 3.28 15.48 11.22
CA LEU A 16 2.45 16.27 10.29
C LEU A 16 1.52 17.26 11.01
N ILE A 17 1.01 16.89 12.20
CA ILE A 17 0.23 17.77 13.07
C ILE A 17 1.10 18.95 13.55
N GLU A 18 2.29 18.65 14.08
CA GLU A 18 3.22 19.67 14.61
C GLU A 18 3.60 20.70 13.53
N LYS A 19 3.82 20.24 12.29
CA LYS A 19 4.16 21.12 11.16
C LYS A 19 2.96 21.82 10.52
N LYS A 20 1.74 21.57 11.03
CA LYS A 20 0.47 22.17 10.57
C LYS A 20 0.24 21.96 9.06
N CYS A 21 0.51 20.75 8.60
CA CYS A 21 0.49 20.38 7.18
C CYS A 21 -0.89 19.91 6.69
N MET A 22 -1.84 19.71 7.60
CA MET A 22 -3.13 19.11 7.30
C MET A 22 -4.10 20.12 6.68
N LYS A 23 -4.42 19.94 5.40
CA LYS A 23 -5.56 20.60 4.75
C LYS A 23 -6.73 19.63 4.77
N HIS A 24 -7.64 19.84 5.70
CA HIS A 24 -8.79 18.97 5.88
C HIS A 24 -9.75 19.08 4.68
N LYS A 25 -10.01 17.94 4.03
CA LYS A 25 -11.04 17.80 2.99
C LYS A 25 -12.22 17.03 3.56
N GLN A 26 -13.32 17.73 3.77
CA GLN A 26 -14.58 17.13 4.18
C GLN A 26 -15.13 16.21 3.08
N GLN A 27 -15.66 15.05 3.48
CA GLN A 27 -16.33 14.11 2.61
C GLN A 27 -17.64 14.68 2.06
N THR A 28 -17.84 14.51 0.77
CA THR A 28 -19.09 14.80 0.07
C THR A 28 -20.10 13.70 0.37
N LYS A 29 -21.40 14.03 0.25
CA LYS A 29 -22.50 13.06 0.44
C LYS A 29 -22.31 11.77 -0.39
N LYS A 30 -21.84 11.89 -1.64
CA LYS A 30 -21.57 10.73 -2.51
C LYS A 30 -20.43 9.87 -1.96
N THR A 31 -19.34 10.51 -1.50
CA THR A 31 -18.22 9.81 -0.86
C THR A 31 -18.65 9.11 0.42
N THR A 32 -19.40 9.80 1.29
CA THR A 32 -19.94 9.22 2.52
C THR A 32 -20.80 7.98 2.23
N ALA A 33 -21.63 8.01 1.19
CA ALA A 33 -22.43 6.85 0.80
C ALA A 33 -21.58 5.64 0.37
N ILE A 34 -20.52 5.87 -0.42
CA ILE A 34 -19.58 4.83 -0.85
C ILE A 34 -18.84 4.24 0.37
N ILE A 35 -18.28 5.10 1.23
CA ILE A 35 -17.56 4.66 2.44
C ILE A 35 -18.48 3.92 3.41
N LYS A 36 -19.75 4.32 3.52
CA LYS A 36 -20.77 3.59 4.29
C LYS A 36 -21.08 2.20 3.70
N SER A 37 -21.04 2.02 2.38
CA SER A 37 -21.14 0.68 1.78
C SER A 37 -19.99 -0.21 2.23
N LEU A 38 -18.76 0.29 2.13
CA LEU A 38 -17.55 -0.43 2.55
C LEU A 38 -17.56 -0.76 4.05
N TYR A 39 -18.07 0.15 4.90
CA TYR A 39 -18.30 -0.12 6.32
C TYR A 39 -19.22 -1.32 6.55
N ASN A 40 -20.34 -1.38 5.82
CA ASN A 40 -21.31 -2.46 5.96
C ASN A 40 -20.72 -3.79 5.48
N GLU A 41 -20.00 -3.81 4.37
CA GLU A 41 -19.28 -4.99 3.88
C GLU A 41 -18.26 -5.48 4.91
N LEU A 42 -17.45 -4.57 5.45
CA LEU A 42 -16.45 -4.87 6.46
C LEU A 42 -17.09 -5.44 7.74
N LYS A 43 -18.17 -4.82 8.21
CA LYS A 43 -18.91 -5.27 9.39
C LYS A 43 -19.57 -6.63 9.19
N GLN A 44 -20.08 -6.91 8.00
CA GLN A 44 -20.67 -8.22 7.67
C GLN A 44 -19.59 -9.30 7.61
N ALA A 45 -18.47 -9.02 6.95
CA ALA A 45 -17.31 -9.92 6.89
C ALA A 45 -16.74 -10.18 8.31
N ASP A 46 -16.60 -9.14 9.13
CA ASP A 46 -16.16 -9.26 10.51
C ASP A 46 -17.10 -10.16 11.34
N LYS A 47 -18.41 -9.93 11.24
CA LYS A 47 -19.41 -10.76 11.90
C LYS A 47 -19.33 -12.22 11.46
N HIS A 48 -19.11 -12.47 10.17
CA HIS A 48 -18.97 -13.82 9.62
C HIS A 48 -17.72 -14.53 10.15
N ILE A 49 -16.55 -13.90 10.07
CA ILE A 49 -15.29 -14.48 10.57
C ILE A 49 -15.35 -14.68 12.09
N THR A 50 -15.94 -13.73 12.82
CA THR A 50 -16.13 -13.84 14.27
C THR A 50 -17.03 -15.03 14.61
N SER A 51 -18.13 -15.26 13.88
CA SER A 51 -19.03 -16.38 14.21
C SER A 51 -18.37 -17.76 14.05
N ILE A 52 -17.51 -17.94 13.05
CA ILE A 52 -16.82 -19.22 12.80
C ILE A 52 -15.56 -19.40 13.67
N SER A 53 -14.92 -18.31 14.09
CA SER A 53 -13.67 -18.35 14.89
C SER A 53 -13.88 -18.61 16.38
N HIS A 54 -15.13 -18.72 16.86
CA HIS A 54 -15.43 -19.16 18.23
C HIS A 54 -14.98 -20.61 18.50
N ASN A 55 -14.81 -21.42 17.46
CA ASN A 55 -14.26 -22.76 17.62
C ASN A 55 -12.78 -22.65 18.02
N PRO A 56 -12.34 -23.18 19.19
CA PRO A 56 -10.94 -23.12 19.61
C PRO A 56 -9.96 -23.76 18.62
N GLN A 57 -10.44 -24.66 17.77
CA GLN A 57 -9.64 -25.31 16.73
C GLN A 57 -9.60 -24.53 15.40
N PHE A 58 -10.29 -23.38 15.30
CA PHE A 58 -10.39 -22.63 14.04
C PHE A 58 -9.03 -22.16 13.56
N TYR A 59 -8.27 -21.46 14.41
CA TYR A 59 -6.95 -20.95 14.03
C TYR A 59 -5.87 -22.02 14.07
N ASN A 60 -5.86 -22.87 15.12
CA ASN A 60 -4.96 -24.01 15.37
C ASN A 60 -3.66 -24.06 14.51
N PRO A 61 -2.76 -23.09 14.68
CA PRO A 61 -1.57 -23.00 13.84
C PRO A 61 -0.57 -24.10 14.14
N HIS A 62 0.08 -24.61 13.08
CA HIS A 62 1.24 -25.47 13.23
C HIS A 62 2.51 -24.62 13.35
N ILE A 63 3.17 -24.67 14.51
CA ILE A 63 4.37 -23.89 14.80
C ILE A 63 5.61 -24.78 14.66
N THR A 64 6.53 -24.40 13.78
CA THR A 64 7.75 -25.14 13.50
C THR A 64 8.98 -24.28 13.75
N LYS A 65 9.95 -24.79 14.50
CA LYS A 65 11.25 -24.15 14.63
C LYS A 65 12.09 -24.40 13.38
N ILE A 66 12.66 -23.33 12.83
CA ILE A 66 13.57 -23.37 11.70
C ILE A 66 14.99 -23.48 12.24
N THR A 67 15.69 -24.53 11.82
CA THR A 67 17.08 -24.84 12.22
C THR A 67 18.04 -24.82 11.03
N THR A 68 17.52 -24.94 9.81
CA THR A 68 18.29 -24.92 8.56
C THR A 68 17.54 -24.18 7.47
N ILE A 69 18.27 -23.57 6.52
CA ILE A 69 17.69 -22.80 5.40
C ILE A 69 16.71 -23.64 4.56
N SER A 70 16.92 -24.95 4.45
CA SER A 70 16.03 -25.87 3.73
C SER A 70 14.66 -26.03 4.35
N GLN A 71 14.49 -25.67 5.62
CA GLN A 71 13.20 -25.72 6.32
C GLN A 71 12.37 -24.46 6.11
N ILE A 72 12.95 -23.36 5.61
CA ILE A 72 12.23 -22.13 5.35
C ILE A 72 11.24 -22.38 4.19
N PRO A 73 9.92 -22.21 4.38
CA PRO A 73 8.96 -22.32 3.30
C PRO A 73 9.27 -21.32 2.20
N LYS A 74 9.21 -21.75 0.94
CA LYS A 74 9.49 -20.91 -0.23
C LYS A 74 8.34 -20.96 -1.23
N PRO A 75 8.04 -19.83 -1.90
CA PRO A 75 7.14 -19.86 -3.04
C PRO A 75 7.64 -20.81 -4.12
N LYS A 76 6.71 -21.43 -4.83
CA LYS A 76 6.97 -22.39 -5.92
C LYS A 76 6.86 -21.76 -7.30
N MET A 77 6.07 -20.70 -7.43
CA MET A 77 5.83 -20.00 -8.71
C MET A 77 6.95 -19.05 -9.09
N PHE A 78 7.77 -18.66 -8.11
CA PHE A 78 8.78 -17.63 -8.26
C PHE A 78 10.17 -18.25 -8.21
N ASN A 79 11.05 -17.77 -9.08
CA ASN A 79 12.46 -18.10 -9.01
C ASN A 79 13.13 -17.31 -7.87
N ALA A 80 14.35 -17.70 -7.49
CA ALA A 80 15.08 -16.99 -6.45
C ALA A 80 15.23 -15.50 -6.79
N ASP A 81 15.48 -15.17 -8.07
CA ASP A 81 15.71 -13.80 -8.54
C ASP A 81 14.47 -12.89 -8.50
N SER A 82 13.28 -13.43 -8.19
CA SER A 82 12.07 -12.63 -7.94
C SER A 82 12.14 -11.83 -6.63
N PHE A 83 13.09 -12.16 -5.76
CA PHE A 83 13.42 -11.39 -4.57
C PHE A 83 14.68 -10.56 -4.79
N PRO A 84 14.84 -9.42 -4.11
CA PRO A 84 16.16 -8.80 -3.95
C PRO A 84 17.10 -9.69 -3.12
N ILE A 85 18.37 -9.77 -3.51
CA ILE A 85 19.35 -10.67 -2.89
C ILE A 85 19.55 -10.42 -1.39
N GLU A 86 19.56 -9.15 -0.98
CA GLU A 86 19.72 -8.73 0.41
C GLU A 86 18.58 -9.26 1.29
N ILE A 87 17.36 -9.24 0.76
CA ILE A 87 16.16 -9.71 1.46
C ILE A 87 16.20 -11.23 1.61
N ARG A 88 16.61 -11.95 0.55
CA ARG A 88 16.77 -13.42 0.62
C ARG A 88 17.82 -13.82 1.65
N GLN A 89 18.96 -13.14 1.66
CA GLN A 89 20.03 -13.40 2.62
C GLN A 89 19.51 -13.15 4.04
N HIS A 90 18.84 -12.02 4.27
CA HIS A 90 18.25 -11.72 5.56
C HIS A 90 17.27 -12.79 6.04
N ILE A 91 16.36 -13.26 5.16
CA ILE A 91 15.43 -14.35 5.49
C ILE A 91 16.19 -15.63 5.87
N ASN A 92 17.20 -16.02 5.06
CA ASN A 92 17.99 -17.22 5.32
C ASN A 92 18.73 -17.17 6.67
N ASP A 93 19.22 -15.98 7.03
CA ASP A 93 20.06 -15.78 8.20
C ASP A 93 19.26 -15.56 9.49
N ASN A 94 18.02 -15.04 9.40
CA ASN A 94 17.26 -14.57 10.56
C ASN A 94 15.93 -15.30 10.79
N ALA A 95 15.44 -16.14 9.87
CA ALA A 95 14.20 -16.89 10.07
C ALA A 95 14.35 -17.92 11.21
N LEU A 96 13.54 -17.78 12.27
CA LEU A 96 13.59 -18.64 13.45
C LEU A 96 12.43 -19.62 13.54
N TYR A 97 11.23 -19.20 13.16
CA TYR A 97 10.02 -20.00 13.27
C TYR A 97 9.08 -19.79 12.08
N GLU A 98 8.29 -20.82 11.80
CA GLU A 98 7.14 -20.78 10.91
C GLU A 98 5.86 -21.01 11.73
N LEU A 99 4.84 -20.17 11.52
CA LEU A 99 3.47 -20.42 11.95
C LEU A 99 2.61 -20.64 10.70
N SER A 100 2.09 -21.85 10.55
CA SER A 100 1.28 -22.24 9.40
C SER A 100 -0.19 -22.37 9.77
N TYR A 101 -1.05 -21.65 9.04
CA TYR A 101 -2.50 -21.70 9.15
C TYR A 101 -3.09 -22.24 7.85
N THR A 102 -4.17 -23.00 7.93
CA THR A 102 -4.90 -23.51 6.76
C THR A 102 -6.40 -23.36 6.96
N PHE A 103 -7.09 -22.83 5.96
CA PHE A 103 -8.53 -22.61 5.96
C PHE A 103 -9.12 -23.08 4.64
N SER A 104 -10.32 -23.65 4.69
CA SER A 104 -11.20 -23.80 3.53
C SER A 104 -12.42 -22.91 3.76
N LEU A 105 -12.40 -21.72 3.17
CA LEU A 105 -13.40 -20.67 3.37
C LEU A 105 -13.70 -20.02 2.01
N ILE A 106 -14.88 -19.42 1.83
CA ILE A 106 -15.24 -18.65 0.62
C ILE A 106 -14.98 -19.40 -0.70
N GLU A 107 -15.23 -20.71 -0.73
CA GLU A 107 -14.95 -21.61 -1.88
C GLU A 107 -13.46 -21.68 -2.29
N ARG A 108 -12.55 -21.39 -1.37
CA ARG A 108 -11.09 -21.34 -1.58
C ARG A 108 -10.35 -22.08 -0.47
N ASP A 109 -9.22 -22.67 -0.82
CA ASP A 109 -8.27 -23.18 0.16
C ASP A 109 -7.16 -22.15 0.35
N ILE A 110 -7.01 -21.67 1.57
CA ILE A 110 -6.11 -20.59 1.95
C ILE A 110 -5.08 -21.17 2.92
N ARG A 111 -3.79 -21.03 2.58
CA ARG A 111 -2.67 -21.34 3.46
C ARG A 111 -1.88 -20.07 3.75
N ILE A 112 -1.60 -19.83 5.02
CA ILE A 112 -0.83 -18.65 5.45
C ILE A 112 0.37 -19.13 6.24
N HIS A 113 1.55 -18.73 5.80
CA HIS A 113 2.82 -18.96 6.49
C HIS A 113 3.33 -17.63 7.02
N PHE A 114 3.43 -17.49 8.34
CA PHE A 114 4.23 -16.44 8.95
C PHE A 114 5.62 -17.01 9.25
N ILE A 115 6.65 -16.47 8.60
CA ILE A 115 8.04 -16.78 8.89
C ILE A 115 8.58 -15.60 9.70
N VAL A 116 9.10 -15.84 10.89
CA VAL A 116 9.36 -14.77 11.87
C VAL A 116 10.76 -14.85 12.45
N GLU A 117 11.30 -13.68 12.78
CA GLU A 117 12.65 -13.49 13.36
C GLU A 117 12.65 -13.50 14.90
N GLU A 118 11.47 -13.57 15.52
CA GLU A 118 11.34 -13.55 16.99
C GLU A 118 11.40 -14.96 17.59
N ALA A 119 12.03 -15.06 18.75
CA ALA A 119 12.02 -16.28 19.55
C ALA A 119 10.67 -16.43 20.27
N ASN A 120 10.26 -17.67 20.46
CA ASN A 120 9.04 -18.05 21.19
C ASN A 120 7.75 -17.37 20.66
N PRO A 121 7.45 -17.45 19.35
CA PRO A 121 6.25 -16.82 18.79
C PRO A 121 4.93 -17.36 19.37
N GLU A 122 4.95 -18.52 20.03
CA GLU A 122 3.83 -19.06 20.78
C GLU A 122 3.32 -18.11 21.88
N LEU A 123 4.19 -17.25 22.43
CA LEU A 123 3.80 -16.23 23.40
C LEU A 123 3.01 -15.06 22.77
N ARG A 124 3.01 -14.97 21.44
CA ARG A 124 2.33 -13.92 20.65
C ARG A 124 1.28 -14.51 19.72
N ILE A 125 0.82 -15.74 19.98
CA ILE A 125 -0.10 -16.45 19.09
C ILE A 125 -1.39 -15.67 18.81
N GLU A 126 -1.89 -14.95 19.80
CA GLU A 126 -3.07 -14.11 19.66
C GLU A 126 -2.87 -12.94 18.70
N VAL A 127 -1.64 -12.40 18.59
CA VAL A 127 -1.30 -11.35 17.61
C VAL A 127 -1.38 -11.91 16.19
N TYR A 128 -0.83 -13.11 15.96
CA TYR A 128 -0.90 -13.76 14.66
C TYR A 128 -2.33 -14.21 14.32
N ASN A 129 -3.11 -14.70 15.28
CA ASN A 129 -4.52 -14.99 15.09
C ASN A 129 -5.30 -13.72 14.67
N GLU A 130 -5.01 -12.57 15.28
CA GLU A 130 -5.62 -11.29 14.88
C GLU A 130 -5.17 -10.83 13.48
N HIS A 131 -3.91 -11.07 13.10
CA HIS A 131 -3.45 -10.85 11.73
C HIS A 131 -4.22 -11.73 10.72
N VAL A 132 -4.33 -13.02 11.00
CA VAL A 132 -5.12 -13.96 10.18
C VAL A 132 -6.58 -13.53 10.11
N ARG A 133 -7.17 -13.12 11.23
CA ARG A 133 -8.55 -12.61 11.29
C ARG A 133 -8.76 -11.45 10.31
N LYS A 134 -7.89 -10.43 10.36
CA LYS A 134 -7.91 -9.28 9.43
C LYS A 134 -7.76 -9.72 7.98
N MET A 135 -6.85 -10.66 7.70
CA MET A 135 -6.67 -11.22 6.36
C MET A 135 -7.92 -11.94 5.87
N LEU A 136 -8.55 -12.80 6.69
CA LEU A 136 -9.76 -13.52 6.33
C LEU A 136 -10.96 -12.59 6.13
N ILE A 137 -11.08 -11.53 6.93
CA ILE A 137 -12.09 -10.49 6.74
C ILE A 137 -11.91 -9.81 5.39
N TRP A 138 -10.69 -9.39 5.06
CA TRP A 138 -10.40 -8.79 3.75
C TRP A 138 -10.66 -9.75 2.59
N LEU A 139 -10.19 -11.00 2.71
CA LEU A 139 -10.42 -12.04 1.70
C LEU A 139 -11.93 -12.30 1.49
N THR A 140 -12.73 -12.23 2.55
CA THR A 140 -14.20 -12.35 2.45
C THR A 140 -14.79 -11.20 1.64
N ILE A 141 -14.33 -9.97 1.86
CA ILE A 141 -14.80 -8.79 1.10
C ILE A 141 -14.43 -8.94 -0.38
N ILE A 142 -13.15 -9.15 -0.71
CA ILE A 142 -12.72 -9.20 -2.12
C ILE A 142 -13.30 -10.39 -2.88
N ASN A 143 -13.69 -11.47 -2.20
CA ASN A 143 -14.29 -12.61 -2.85
C ASN A 143 -15.59 -12.27 -3.58
N GLU A 144 -16.35 -11.29 -3.08
CA GLU A 144 -17.56 -10.79 -3.73
C GLU A 144 -17.28 -9.99 -5.01
N TYR A 145 -16.06 -9.45 -5.15
CA TYR A 145 -15.62 -8.69 -6.32
C TYR A 145 -14.88 -9.55 -7.35
N ALA A 146 -14.25 -10.63 -6.90
CA ALA A 146 -13.31 -11.40 -7.68
C ALA A 146 -13.97 -12.49 -8.53
N SER A 147 -13.27 -12.92 -9.58
CA SER A 147 -13.64 -14.15 -10.27
C SER A 147 -13.44 -15.37 -9.36
N LYS A 148 -14.37 -16.32 -9.43
CA LYS A 148 -14.24 -17.65 -8.81
C LYS A 148 -13.13 -18.51 -9.44
N THR A 149 -12.53 -18.08 -10.54
CA THR A 149 -11.47 -18.81 -11.25
C THR A 149 -10.06 -18.46 -10.81
N CYS A 150 -9.81 -17.21 -10.41
CA CYS A 150 -8.52 -16.81 -9.84
C CYS A 150 -8.40 -17.42 -8.44
N SER A 151 -7.19 -17.74 -7.98
CA SER A 151 -6.79 -18.04 -6.60
C SER A 151 -7.68 -19.03 -5.84
N LYS A 152 -8.06 -20.14 -6.49
CA LYS A 152 -8.82 -21.22 -5.84
C LYS A 152 -8.02 -21.85 -4.70
N LEU A 153 -6.73 -22.04 -4.95
CA LEU A 153 -5.73 -22.32 -3.93
C LEU A 153 -4.91 -21.04 -3.75
N LEU A 154 -4.79 -20.54 -2.53
CA LEU A 154 -4.03 -19.35 -2.21
C LEU A 154 -3.02 -19.67 -1.11
N THR A 155 -1.74 -19.52 -1.39
CA THR A 155 -0.66 -19.63 -0.39
C THR A 155 -0.03 -18.26 -0.17
N ILE A 156 0.00 -17.80 1.07
CA ILE A 156 0.54 -16.51 1.46
C ILE A 156 1.80 -16.75 2.29
N TYR A 157 2.94 -16.23 1.84
CA TYR A 157 4.20 -16.25 2.56
C TYR A 157 4.48 -14.87 3.13
N ALA A 158 4.27 -14.70 4.43
CA ALA A 158 4.56 -13.49 5.17
C ALA A 158 5.89 -13.67 5.93
N TYR A 159 7.01 -13.26 5.33
CA TYR A 159 8.34 -13.41 5.92
C TYR A 159 8.68 -12.42 7.03
N PHE A 160 7.79 -11.44 7.27
CA PHE A 160 7.81 -10.50 8.40
C PHE A 160 9.21 -10.03 8.82
N THR A 161 10.05 -9.73 7.84
CA THR A 161 11.42 -9.32 8.13
C THR A 161 11.44 -7.98 8.82
N SER A 162 12.49 -7.73 9.62
CA SER A 162 12.74 -6.44 10.25
C SER A 162 13.28 -5.37 9.28
N LEU A 163 13.50 -5.72 8.01
CA LEU A 163 13.91 -4.79 6.97
C LEU A 163 12.83 -3.72 6.73
N THR A 164 13.28 -2.51 6.38
CA THR A 164 12.42 -1.34 6.14
C THR A 164 12.81 -0.65 4.85
N LYS A 165 11.84 0.00 4.22
CA LYS A 165 12.02 0.80 3.00
C LYS A 165 12.66 2.13 3.34
N LYS A 166 13.82 2.40 2.74
CA LYS A 166 14.58 3.64 2.99
C LYS A 166 15.18 4.17 1.71
N LEU A 167 15.32 5.50 1.64
CA LEU A 167 16.12 6.15 0.61
C LEU A 167 17.58 5.67 0.67
N PRO A 168 18.23 5.49 -0.49
CA PRO A 168 19.67 5.27 -0.53
C PRO A 168 20.45 6.41 0.13
N THR A 169 21.70 6.13 0.51
CA THR A 169 22.59 7.13 1.12
C THR A 169 23.06 8.20 0.14
N SER A 170 23.01 7.91 -1.15
CA SER A 170 23.44 8.81 -2.23
C SER A 170 22.42 8.79 -3.37
N ASN A 171 22.16 9.98 -3.93
CA ASN A 171 21.27 10.19 -5.07
C ASN A 171 21.84 9.68 -6.41
N ILE A 172 23.04 9.12 -6.40
CA ILE A 172 23.61 8.41 -7.54
C ILE A 172 22.90 7.05 -7.73
N ASN A 173 22.38 6.47 -6.64
CA ASN A 173 21.67 5.19 -6.68
C ASN A 173 20.27 5.36 -7.28
N ILE A 174 19.88 4.39 -8.09
CA ILE A 174 18.55 4.32 -8.69
C ILE A 174 17.60 3.65 -7.68
N LEU A 175 16.37 4.18 -7.55
CA LEU A 175 15.37 3.56 -6.68
C LEU A 175 14.87 2.25 -7.31
N ASP A 176 14.94 1.18 -6.53
CA ASP A 176 14.59 -0.19 -6.93
C ASP A 176 13.75 -0.89 -5.85
N GLU A 177 13.55 -2.19 -6.03
CA GLU A 177 12.77 -3.07 -5.15
C GLU A 177 13.24 -3.05 -3.68
N ASN A 178 14.55 -2.91 -3.41
CA ASN A 178 15.06 -2.83 -2.04
C ASN A 178 14.58 -1.56 -1.33
N HIS A 179 14.36 -0.49 -2.08
CA HIS A 179 13.99 0.80 -1.52
C HIS A 179 12.47 0.96 -1.41
N ILE A 180 11.69 0.31 -2.30
CA ILE A 180 10.27 0.63 -2.53
C ILE A 180 9.32 -0.55 -2.30
N ASN A 181 9.66 -1.77 -2.71
CA ASN A 181 8.67 -2.86 -2.80
C ASN A 181 8.63 -3.67 -1.52
N THR A 182 7.47 -4.07 -1.00
CA THR A 182 7.37 -4.93 0.21
C THR A 182 6.89 -6.35 -0.11
N ALA A 183 6.35 -6.56 -1.30
CA ALA A 183 5.73 -7.80 -1.71
C ALA A 183 5.78 -7.97 -3.23
N PHE A 184 5.35 -9.13 -3.68
CA PHE A 184 5.03 -9.42 -5.08
C PHE A 184 4.06 -10.60 -5.17
N THR A 185 3.40 -10.69 -6.33
CA THR A 185 2.49 -11.78 -6.69
C THR A 185 2.38 -11.93 -8.21
N THR A 186 1.50 -12.81 -8.66
CA THR A 186 1.10 -12.96 -10.07
C THR A 186 -0.36 -12.63 -10.26
N THR A 187 -0.75 -12.21 -11.47
CA THR A 187 -2.14 -11.90 -11.82
C THR A 187 -2.99 -13.14 -12.07
N CYS A 188 -4.11 -13.28 -11.35
CA CYS A 188 -5.14 -14.32 -11.54
C CYS A 188 -4.67 -15.78 -11.76
N PRO A 189 -3.70 -16.33 -11.00
CA PRO A 189 -3.34 -17.74 -11.13
C PRO A 189 -4.44 -18.64 -10.53
N SER A 190 -4.64 -19.88 -11.00
CA SER A 190 -5.56 -20.81 -10.31
C SER A 190 -5.01 -21.28 -8.96
N ASN A 191 -3.68 -21.45 -8.86
CA ASN A 191 -2.95 -21.69 -7.63
C ASN A 191 -2.08 -20.46 -7.40
N GLY A 192 -2.51 -19.56 -6.52
CA GLY A 192 -1.88 -18.27 -6.29
C GLY A 192 -0.92 -18.27 -5.13
N GLU A 193 0.17 -17.53 -5.31
CA GLU A 193 1.12 -17.24 -4.26
C GLU A 193 1.24 -15.72 -4.06
N ILE A 194 1.12 -15.27 -2.81
CA ILE A 194 1.39 -13.89 -2.40
C ILE A 194 2.58 -13.93 -1.46
N VAL A 195 3.59 -13.11 -1.73
CA VAL A 195 4.79 -13.02 -0.92
C VAL A 195 4.90 -11.63 -0.32
N VAL A 196 4.81 -11.51 1.00
CA VAL A 196 5.04 -10.27 1.75
C VAL A 196 6.32 -10.42 2.55
N PHE A 197 7.37 -9.69 2.18
CA PHE A 197 8.70 -9.93 2.72
C PHE A 197 9.17 -8.90 3.75
N ARG A 198 8.46 -7.80 3.98
CA ARG A 198 8.69 -6.91 5.13
C ARG A 198 7.47 -6.86 6.03
N LYS A 199 7.70 -6.74 7.34
CA LYS A 199 6.62 -6.51 8.30
C LYS A 199 6.01 -5.10 8.17
N GLU A 200 6.78 -4.14 7.70
CA GLU A 200 6.34 -2.76 7.45
C GLU A 200 5.19 -2.70 6.44
N GLU A 201 4.06 -2.10 6.84
CA GLU A 201 2.85 -1.91 6.02
C GLU A 201 2.23 -3.21 5.51
N TRP A 202 2.54 -4.34 6.16
CA TRP A 202 2.28 -5.68 5.62
C TRP A 202 0.82 -5.90 5.22
N PHE A 203 -0.14 -5.36 5.99
CA PHE A 203 -1.56 -5.59 5.74
C PHE A 203 -2.06 -4.77 4.54
N LYS A 204 -1.66 -3.50 4.42
CA LYS A 204 -1.92 -2.67 3.23
C LYS A 204 -1.32 -3.32 1.99
N VAL A 205 -0.10 -3.80 2.11
CA VAL A 205 0.60 -4.49 1.01
C VAL A 205 -0.09 -5.82 0.67
N PHE A 206 -0.56 -6.58 1.66
CA PHE A 206 -1.38 -7.76 1.39
C PHE A 206 -2.64 -7.41 0.61
N MET A 207 -3.35 -6.32 0.97
CA MET A 207 -4.48 -5.82 0.20
C MET A 207 -4.08 -5.49 -1.24
N HIS A 208 -2.96 -4.78 -1.44
CA HIS A 208 -2.39 -4.50 -2.76
C HIS A 208 -2.18 -5.79 -3.57
N GLU A 209 -1.44 -6.77 -3.04
CA GLU A 209 -1.16 -8.00 -3.80
C GLU A 209 -2.42 -8.80 -4.10
N THR A 210 -3.42 -8.80 -3.20
CA THR A 210 -4.67 -9.49 -3.48
C THR A 210 -5.45 -8.88 -4.65
N PHE A 211 -5.32 -7.58 -4.94
CA PHE A 211 -5.93 -6.99 -6.15
C PHE A 211 -5.39 -7.66 -7.42
N HIS A 212 -4.06 -7.77 -7.54
CA HIS A 212 -3.41 -8.45 -8.66
C HIS A 212 -3.81 -9.92 -8.70
N ASN A 213 -3.66 -10.60 -7.57
CA ASN A 213 -3.89 -12.05 -7.47
C ASN A 213 -5.35 -12.44 -7.79
N PHE A 214 -6.32 -11.59 -7.43
CA PHE A 214 -7.75 -11.78 -7.69
C PHE A 214 -8.27 -11.06 -8.94
N ALA A 215 -7.37 -10.45 -9.74
CA ALA A 215 -7.67 -9.80 -11.01
C ALA A 215 -8.63 -8.60 -10.91
N LEU A 216 -8.54 -7.85 -9.81
CA LEU A 216 -9.39 -6.67 -9.56
C LEU A 216 -8.87 -5.43 -10.28
N ASP A 217 -7.60 -5.39 -10.66
CA ASP A 217 -7.01 -4.38 -11.53
C ASP A 217 -7.09 -4.78 -13.02
N PHE A 218 -6.21 -4.19 -13.84
CA PHE A 218 -6.12 -4.39 -15.29
C PHE A 218 -4.71 -4.75 -15.76
N SER A 219 -3.89 -5.38 -14.90
CA SER A 219 -2.52 -5.83 -15.22
C SER A 219 -2.44 -6.85 -16.35
N ASP A 220 -3.55 -7.54 -16.66
CA ASP A 220 -3.70 -8.48 -17.78
C ASP A 220 -4.12 -7.81 -19.11
N MET A 221 -4.32 -6.49 -19.14
CA MET A 221 -4.71 -5.75 -20.34
C MET A 221 -3.52 -5.18 -21.11
N ASN A 222 -3.71 -4.94 -22.42
CA ASN A 222 -2.78 -4.13 -23.20
C ASN A 222 -2.95 -2.64 -22.85
N MET A 223 -1.89 -2.04 -22.32
CA MET A 223 -1.90 -0.65 -21.84
C MET A 223 -1.10 0.34 -22.70
N ASN A 224 -0.60 -0.06 -23.87
CA ASN A 224 0.32 0.77 -24.68
C ASN A 224 -0.24 2.17 -24.96
N GLU A 225 -1.52 2.27 -25.31
CA GLU A 225 -2.14 3.57 -25.59
C GLU A 225 -2.22 4.45 -24.34
N CYS A 226 -2.58 3.86 -23.18
CA CYS A 226 -2.64 4.60 -21.93
C CYS A 226 -1.24 5.01 -21.46
N HIS A 227 -0.25 4.13 -21.59
CA HIS A 227 1.15 4.43 -21.31
C HIS A 227 1.63 5.64 -22.11
N ASN A 228 1.34 5.68 -23.42
CA ASN A 228 1.68 6.83 -24.25
C ASN A 228 0.99 8.13 -23.78
N LYS A 229 -0.28 8.06 -23.36
CA LYS A 229 -1.00 9.22 -22.82
C LYS A 229 -0.38 9.70 -21.51
N ILE A 230 -0.06 8.79 -20.60
CA ILE A 230 0.59 9.14 -19.33
C ILE A 230 1.99 9.71 -19.56
N LEU A 231 2.80 9.11 -20.43
CA LEU A 231 4.14 9.63 -20.76
C LEU A 231 4.09 10.95 -21.54
N SER A 232 2.99 11.27 -22.21
CA SER A 232 2.78 12.61 -22.79
C SER A 232 2.56 13.69 -21.72
N ILE A 233 2.08 13.28 -20.53
CA ILE A 233 1.92 14.15 -19.36
C ILE A 233 3.22 14.20 -18.56
N PHE A 234 3.80 13.04 -18.28
CA PHE A 234 5.03 12.84 -17.52
C PHE A 234 6.10 12.17 -18.40
N PRO A 235 6.80 12.93 -19.28
CA PRO A 235 7.81 12.39 -20.18
C PRO A 235 9.11 12.01 -19.44
N VAL A 236 9.05 10.88 -18.73
CA VAL A 236 10.15 10.25 -17.99
C VAL A 236 10.39 8.81 -18.48
N ASP A 237 11.55 8.24 -18.19
CA ASP A 237 11.81 6.82 -18.45
C ASP A 237 11.13 5.97 -17.37
N SER A 238 9.99 5.38 -17.73
CA SER A 238 9.14 4.58 -16.84
C SER A 238 8.36 3.55 -17.64
N LYS A 239 8.16 2.37 -17.05
CA LYS A 239 7.21 1.37 -17.58
C LYS A 239 5.76 1.77 -17.34
N VAL A 240 5.52 2.82 -16.54
CA VAL A 240 4.23 3.34 -16.07
C VAL A 240 3.44 2.35 -15.22
N ASN A 241 3.23 1.12 -15.70
CA ASN A 241 2.51 0.03 -15.03
C ASN A 241 1.28 0.56 -14.29
N LEU A 242 0.36 1.19 -15.04
CA LEU A 242 -0.66 2.06 -14.45
C LEU A 242 -1.62 1.32 -13.48
N TYR A 243 -1.74 0.01 -13.62
CA TYR A 243 -2.49 -0.84 -12.68
C TYR A 243 -1.95 -0.73 -11.25
N GLU A 244 -0.64 -0.50 -11.07
CA GLU A 244 -0.01 -0.28 -9.77
C GLU A 244 -0.61 0.93 -9.03
N ALA A 245 -0.91 2.01 -9.75
CA ALA A 245 -1.50 3.20 -9.16
C ALA A 245 -2.98 2.98 -8.78
N TYR A 246 -3.71 2.20 -9.58
CA TYR A 246 -5.09 1.82 -9.27
C TYR A 246 -5.15 0.94 -8.01
N THR A 247 -4.29 -0.07 -7.97
CA THR A 247 -4.18 -1.01 -6.86
C THR A 247 -3.71 -0.32 -5.58
N GLU A 248 -2.68 0.51 -5.66
CA GLU A 248 -2.16 1.25 -4.49
C GLU A 248 -3.19 2.22 -3.93
N PHE A 249 -3.94 2.93 -4.80
CA PHE A 249 -5.04 3.79 -4.35
C PHE A 249 -6.06 3.01 -3.50
N TRP A 250 -6.52 1.85 -3.98
CA TRP A 250 -7.49 1.06 -3.24
C TRP A 250 -6.90 0.43 -1.98
N ALA A 251 -5.64 -0.01 -2.02
CA ALA A 251 -4.95 -0.53 -0.85
C ALA A 251 -4.88 0.54 0.26
N GLU A 252 -4.53 1.78 -0.07
CA GLU A 252 -4.51 2.88 0.91
C GLU A 252 -5.91 3.25 1.42
N ILE A 253 -6.91 3.35 0.55
CA ILE A 253 -8.29 3.65 0.95
C ILE A 253 -8.86 2.55 1.86
N MET A 254 -8.68 1.28 1.48
CA MET A 254 -9.15 0.16 2.30
C MET A 254 -8.35 0.04 3.59
N ASN A 255 -7.06 0.34 3.60
CA ASN A 255 -6.28 0.41 4.83
C ASN A 255 -6.81 1.48 5.79
N ALA A 256 -7.15 2.67 5.30
CA ALA A 256 -7.80 3.70 6.11
C ALA A 256 -9.18 3.26 6.62
N VAL A 257 -9.97 2.56 5.81
CA VAL A 257 -11.27 1.97 6.20
C VAL A 257 -11.08 0.92 7.31
N PHE A 258 -10.12 0.01 7.16
CA PHE A 258 -9.79 -0.99 8.17
C PHE A 258 -9.30 -0.33 9.46
N CYS A 259 -8.37 0.63 9.38
CA CYS A 259 -7.92 1.38 10.57
C CYS A 259 -9.10 2.03 11.28
N SER A 260 -9.98 2.70 10.54
CA SER A 260 -11.18 3.37 11.08
C SER A 260 -12.08 2.41 11.82
N TYR A 261 -12.35 1.24 11.24
CA TYR A 261 -13.23 0.23 11.79
C TYR A 261 -12.64 -0.46 13.01
N PHE A 262 -11.40 -0.91 12.94
CA PHE A 262 -10.77 -1.65 14.02
C PHE A 262 -10.51 -0.78 15.25
N LEU A 263 -10.30 0.52 15.07
CA LEU A 263 -10.13 1.48 16.17
C LEU A 263 -11.44 1.90 16.86
N LEU A 264 -12.62 1.56 16.30
CA LEU A 264 -13.90 1.80 16.98
C LEU A 264 -13.99 1.02 18.29
N GLN A 265 -14.52 1.68 19.32
CA GLN A 265 -14.99 1.01 20.53
C GLN A 265 -16.28 0.25 20.28
N ASP A 266 -17.23 0.89 19.58
CA ASP A 266 -18.50 0.29 19.18
C ASP A 266 -18.54 0.07 17.66
N LYS A 267 -18.64 -1.19 17.23
CA LYS A 267 -18.72 -1.58 15.80
C LYS A 267 -20.06 -1.26 15.15
N ASP A 268 -21.02 -0.72 15.90
CA ASP A 268 -22.27 -0.16 15.40
C ASP A 268 -22.20 1.37 15.20
N ASN A 269 -21.18 2.06 15.73
CA ASN A 269 -21.03 3.51 15.64
C ASN A 269 -20.55 3.99 14.26
N GLU A 270 -21.47 4.03 13.30
CA GLU A 270 -21.22 4.50 11.94
C GLU A 270 -20.71 5.95 11.87
N THR A 271 -21.20 6.83 12.74
CA THR A 271 -20.80 8.25 12.73
C THR A 271 -19.32 8.40 13.08
N GLU A 272 -18.87 7.72 14.14
CA GLU A 272 -17.46 7.73 14.53
C GLU A 272 -16.58 7.06 13.46
N PHE A 273 -17.08 5.99 12.83
CA PHE A 273 -16.38 5.34 11.72
C PHE A 273 -16.11 6.31 10.56
N LEU A 274 -17.13 7.09 10.16
CA LEU A 274 -17.01 8.05 9.06
C LEU A 274 -16.03 9.18 9.40
N ILE A 275 -16.05 9.67 10.64
CA ILE A 275 -15.09 10.67 11.14
C ILE A 275 -13.66 10.10 11.10
N ASN A 276 -13.47 8.87 11.57
CA ASN A 276 -12.17 8.20 11.53
C ASN A 276 -11.68 7.99 10.10
N CYS A 277 -12.56 7.58 9.17
CA CYS A 277 -12.19 7.42 7.76
C CYS A 277 -11.74 8.74 7.14
N GLU A 278 -12.49 9.81 7.36
CA GLU A 278 -12.12 11.13 6.89
C GLU A 278 -10.77 11.57 7.48
N PHE A 279 -10.55 11.33 8.77
CA PHE A 279 -9.28 11.61 9.44
C PHE A 279 -8.12 10.87 8.78
N PHE A 280 -8.18 9.53 8.66
CA PHE A 280 -7.09 8.72 8.12
C PHE A 280 -6.82 9.00 6.65
N ILE A 281 -7.85 9.15 5.81
CA ILE A 281 -7.67 9.49 4.38
C ILE A 281 -6.97 10.84 4.22
N ASN A 282 -7.31 11.85 5.04
CA ASN A 282 -6.63 13.14 4.99
C ASN A 282 -5.13 13.03 5.39
N PHE A 283 -4.80 12.12 6.30
CA PHE A 283 -3.40 11.83 6.64
C PHE A 283 -2.68 11.14 5.49
N GLU A 284 -3.29 10.14 4.85
CA GLU A 284 -2.70 9.47 3.68
C GLU A 284 -2.42 10.47 2.55
N ILE A 285 -3.35 11.36 2.24
CA ILE A 285 -3.15 12.40 1.22
C ILE A 285 -1.95 13.30 1.57
N THR A 286 -1.92 13.82 2.80
CA THR A 286 -0.86 14.75 3.26
C THR A 286 0.50 14.06 3.25
N TYR A 287 0.53 12.80 3.71
CA TYR A 287 1.73 11.99 3.72
C TYR A 287 2.21 11.62 2.31
N GLY A 288 1.30 11.28 1.40
CA GLY A 288 1.60 11.02 0.00
C GLY A 288 2.26 12.23 -0.67
N PHE A 289 1.79 13.46 -0.39
CA PHE A 289 2.49 14.67 -0.85
C PHE A 289 3.90 14.77 -0.29
N PHE A 290 4.09 14.49 1.00
CA PHE A 290 5.42 14.50 1.62
C PHE A 290 6.35 13.46 1.00
N GLN A 291 5.86 12.23 0.78
CA GLN A 291 6.62 11.14 0.17
C GLN A 291 6.96 11.43 -1.29
N MET A 292 6.02 11.91 -2.10
CA MET A 292 6.28 12.29 -3.49
C MET A 292 7.34 13.38 -3.57
N VAL A 293 7.18 14.48 -2.82
CA VAL A 293 8.13 15.59 -2.83
C VAL A 293 9.52 15.15 -2.35
N LYS A 294 9.59 14.34 -1.29
CA LYS A 294 10.84 13.78 -0.78
C LYS A 294 11.53 12.87 -1.80
N THR A 295 10.77 12.04 -2.50
CA THR A 295 11.28 11.11 -3.51
C THR A 295 11.85 11.85 -4.71
N LEU A 296 11.13 12.85 -5.22
CA LEU A 296 11.60 13.68 -6.34
C LEU A 296 12.81 14.52 -5.94
N ASP A 297 12.78 15.12 -4.75
CA ASP A 297 13.89 15.90 -4.23
C ASP A 297 15.16 15.06 -4.00
N PHE A 298 15.02 13.77 -3.63
CA PHE A 298 16.15 12.83 -3.62
C PHE A 298 16.80 12.70 -5.00
N MET A 299 15.99 12.63 -6.06
CA MET A 299 16.47 12.65 -7.45
C MET A 299 16.96 14.03 -7.91
N GLY A 300 16.78 15.08 -7.12
CA GLY A 300 17.09 16.46 -7.51
C GLY A 300 16.04 17.10 -8.42
N LEU A 301 14.80 16.60 -8.39
CA LEU A 301 13.67 17.05 -9.19
C LEU A 301 12.58 17.71 -8.33
N LYS A 302 11.81 18.59 -8.95
CA LYS A 302 10.51 19.04 -8.44
C LYS A 302 9.37 18.36 -9.20
N TYR A 303 8.17 18.41 -8.64
CA TYR A 303 6.99 17.87 -9.34
C TYR A 303 6.75 18.57 -10.68
N GLU A 304 7.01 19.88 -10.75
CA GLU A 304 6.89 20.64 -11.99
C GLU A 304 7.81 20.11 -13.10
N ASP A 305 8.99 19.61 -12.74
CA ASP A 305 9.96 19.12 -13.73
C ASP A 305 9.44 17.92 -14.51
N LEU A 306 8.54 17.13 -13.90
CA LEU A 306 7.97 15.95 -14.52
C LEU A 306 7.08 16.26 -15.71
N TYR A 307 6.42 17.43 -15.75
CA TYR A 307 5.46 17.76 -16.82
C TYR A 307 5.77 19.07 -17.56
N SER A 308 6.65 19.92 -17.03
CA SER A 308 6.88 21.25 -17.60
C SER A 308 7.59 21.16 -18.95
N LYS A 309 7.17 22.01 -19.89
CA LYS A 309 7.71 22.04 -21.27
C LYS A 309 8.95 22.93 -21.40
N THR A 310 9.44 23.52 -20.32
CA THR A 310 10.67 24.32 -20.35
C THR A 310 11.87 23.43 -20.69
N LEU A 311 12.87 24.01 -21.36
CA LEU A 311 14.10 23.29 -21.71
C LEU A 311 14.82 22.78 -20.46
N GLN A 312 14.79 23.57 -19.38
CA GLN A 312 15.38 23.21 -18.09
C GLN A 312 14.72 21.96 -17.51
N SER A 313 13.40 21.95 -17.34
CA SER A 313 12.68 20.79 -16.78
C SER A 313 12.84 19.56 -17.65
N LYS A 314 12.89 19.72 -18.99
CA LYS A 314 13.20 18.64 -19.92
C LYS A 314 14.56 18.02 -19.66
N THR A 315 15.59 18.85 -19.61
CA THR A 315 16.96 18.39 -19.34
C THR A 315 17.06 17.71 -17.97
N MET A 316 16.41 18.28 -16.95
CA MET A 316 16.42 17.75 -15.59
C MET A 316 15.80 16.36 -15.53
N ARG A 317 14.57 16.16 -16.02
CA ARG A 317 13.93 14.83 -15.94
C ARG A 317 14.63 13.77 -16.79
N GLU A 318 15.14 14.12 -17.97
CA GLU A 318 15.87 13.19 -18.84
C GLU A 318 17.19 12.72 -18.21
N THR A 319 17.80 13.55 -17.36
CA THR A 319 19.10 13.24 -16.73
C THR A 319 18.97 12.64 -15.33
N LEU A 320 17.98 13.10 -14.57
CA LEU A 320 17.90 12.85 -13.12
C LEU A 320 16.79 11.86 -12.73
N TYR A 321 15.72 11.74 -13.51
CA TYR A 321 14.66 10.80 -13.19
C TYR A 321 15.12 9.38 -13.49
N LYS A 322 15.18 8.53 -12.47
CA LYS A 322 15.62 7.14 -12.60
C LYS A 322 14.83 6.24 -11.67
N GLU A 323 14.21 5.22 -12.22
CA GLU A 323 13.50 4.19 -11.47
C GLU A 323 13.78 2.80 -12.07
N HIS A 324 13.97 1.80 -11.22
CA HIS A 324 13.97 0.38 -11.61
C HIS A 324 12.72 -0.36 -11.07
N THR A 325 11.86 0.35 -10.34
CA THR A 325 10.55 -0.07 -9.85
C THR A 325 9.54 1.06 -10.05
N ASN A 326 8.25 0.85 -9.78
CA ASN A 326 7.14 1.71 -10.22
C ASN A 326 7.00 3.05 -9.46
N VAL A 327 8.06 3.85 -9.31
CA VAL A 327 8.06 5.12 -8.56
C VAL A 327 7.04 6.12 -9.13
N LEU A 328 6.94 6.24 -10.46
CA LEU A 328 5.92 7.07 -11.12
C LEU A 328 4.51 6.66 -10.70
N ALA A 329 4.22 5.36 -10.71
CA ALA A 329 2.90 4.86 -10.35
C ALA A 329 2.61 5.09 -8.86
N TYR A 330 3.48 4.58 -7.99
CA TYR A 330 3.25 4.53 -6.53
C TYR A 330 3.23 5.91 -5.88
N TYR A 331 4.16 6.82 -6.21
CA TYR A 331 4.26 8.09 -5.49
C TYR A 331 3.63 9.27 -6.24
N VAL A 332 3.58 9.23 -7.57
CA VAL A 332 3.10 10.37 -8.36
C VAL A 332 1.65 10.16 -8.78
N ILE A 333 1.36 9.07 -9.50
CA ILE A 333 0.01 8.85 -10.06
C ILE A 333 -0.98 8.50 -8.97
N THR A 334 -0.64 7.60 -8.03
CA THR A 334 -1.48 7.30 -6.87
C THR A 334 -1.84 8.59 -6.11
N LEU A 335 -0.89 9.50 -5.92
CA LEU A 335 -1.16 10.78 -5.26
C LEU A 335 -2.13 11.67 -6.05
N VAL A 336 -2.06 11.68 -7.39
CA VAL A 336 -3.07 12.36 -8.22
C VAL A 336 -4.47 11.78 -7.94
N LEU A 337 -4.58 10.46 -7.77
CA LEU A 337 -5.85 9.80 -7.43
C LEU A 337 -6.29 10.15 -6.01
N LEU A 338 -5.43 10.01 -5.00
CA LEU A 338 -5.72 10.32 -3.59
C LEU A 338 -6.09 11.78 -3.36
N ASN A 339 -5.35 12.72 -3.96
CA ASN A 339 -5.68 14.14 -3.86
C ASN A 339 -7.09 14.45 -4.43
N ASN A 340 -7.58 13.61 -5.33
CA ASN A 340 -8.91 13.70 -5.93
C ASN A 340 -9.81 12.50 -5.54
N TYR A 341 -9.57 11.87 -4.38
CA TYR A 341 -10.17 10.58 -4.01
C TYR A 341 -11.69 10.59 -4.10
N GLN A 342 -12.35 11.67 -3.69
CA GLN A 342 -13.82 11.78 -3.76
C GLN A 342 -14.34 11.68 -5.20
N GLY A 343 -13.65 12.35 -6.12
CA GLY A 343 -13.95 12.28 -7.54
C GLY A 343 -13.60 10.92 -8.13
N PHE A 344 -12.53 10.29 -7.64
CA PHE A 344 -12.08 9.00 -8.13
C PHE A 344 -12.93 7.82 -7.61
N LEU A 345 -13.36 7.82 -6.36
CA LEU A 345 -14.37 6.91 -5.81
C LEU A 345 -15.66 7.03 -6.61
N SER A 346 -16.09 8.26 -6.89
CA SER A 346 -17.26 8.52 -7.74
C SER A 346 -17.09 8.05 -9.18
N TRP A 347 -15.85 8.06 -9.68
CA TRP A 347 -15.49 7.55 -11.01
C TRP A 347 -15.53 6.02 -11.02
N CYS A 348 -14.98 5.35 -10.00
CA CYS A 348 -15.02 3.89 -9.88
C CYS A 348 -16.46 3.38 -9.80
N ASP A 349 -17.26 3.94 -8.90
CA ASP A 349 -18.70 3.66 -8.73
C ASP A 349 -19.51 3.79 -10.05
N LYS A 350 -19.11 4.72 -10.93
CA LYS A 350 -19.80 4.94 -12.21
C LYS A 350 -19.32 4.02 -13.33
N ASN A 351 -18.00 3.81 -13.43
CA ASN A 351 -17.40 3.23 -14.62
C ASN A 351 -17.09 1.73 -14.47
N ASN A 352 -16.94 1.26 -13.24
CA ASN A 352 -16.73 -0.16 -12.97
C ASN A 352 -18.05 -0.94 -12.90
N LEU A 353 -17.96 -2.26 -12.99
CA LEU A 353 -19.11 -3.15 -12.75
C LEU A 353 -19.46 -3.24 -11.27
N SER A 354 -18.42 -3.30 -10.44
CA SER A 354 -18.49 -3.25 -8.98
C SER A 354 -17.41 -2.28 -8.49
N LEU A 355 -17.56 -1.74 -7.27
CA LEU A 355 -16.75 -0.62 -6.80
C LEU A 355 -15.23 -0.85 -6.95
N LEU A 356 -14.72 -1.99 -6.47
CA LEU A 356 -13.29 -2.31 -6.47
C LEU A 356 -12.78 -2.90 -7.79
N GLN A 357 -13.62 -3.62 -8.55
CA GLN A 357 -13.17 -4.36 -9.73
C GLN A 357 -13.13 -3.44 -10.96
N PHE A 358 -11.94 -3.20 -11.50
CA PHE A 358 -11.78 -2.44 -12.72
C PHE A 358 -12.54 -3.08 -13.88
N LYS A 359 -13.38 -2.30 -14.57
CA LYS A 359 -14.04 -2.79 -15.78
C LYS A 359 -13.03 -2.85 -16.93
N LYS A 360 -12.59 -4.06 -17.27
CA LYS A 360 -11.54 -4.33 -18.26
C LYS A 360 -11.97 -4.08 -19.71
N THR A 361 -12.06 -2.81 -20.11
CA THR A 361 -12.28 -2.41 -21.51
C THR A 361 -11.33 -1.29 -21.91
N THR A 362 -10.96 -1.22 -23.19
CA THR A 362 -10.10 -0.15 -23.72
C THR A 362 -10.69 1.24 -23.46
N GLY A 363 -12.01 1.38 -23.58
CA GLY A 363 -12.73 2.62 -23.27
C GLY A 363 -12.65 3.01 -21.79
N ASN A 364 -12.77 2.05 -20.86
CA ASN A 364 -12.64 2.36 -19.44
C ASN A 364 -11.20 2.72 -19.06
N LEU A 365 -10.22 2.05 -19.67
CA LEU A 365 -8.80 2.39 -19.53
C LEU A 365 -8.53 3.82 -20.01
N ASP A 366 -9.05 4.21 -21.18
CA ASP A 366 -8.94 5.58 -21.69
C ASP A 366 -9.57 6.62 -20.75
N GLU A 367 -10.76 6.36 -20.21
CA GLU A 367 -11.39 7.23 -19.21
C GLU A 367 -10.57 7.35 -17.93
N PHE A 368 -9.85 6.29 -17.54
CA PHE A 368 -8.92 6.35 -16.40
C PHE A 368 -7.71 7.26 -16.70
N CYS A 369 -7.06 7.13 -17.87
CA CYS A 369 -5.96 8.02 -18.25
C CYS A 369 -6.45 9.49 -18.35
N LYS A 370 -7.66 9.73 -18.87
CA LYS A 370 -8.29 11.06 -18.91
C LYS A 370 -8.54 11.63 -17.52
N PHE A 371 -8.97 10.81 -16.57
CA PHE A 371 -9.11 11.23 -15.18
C PHE A 371 -7.79 11.76 -14.62
N ILE A 372 -6.69 11.04 -14.83
CA ILE A 372 -5.35 11.47 -14.39
C ILE A 372 -4.96 12.78 -15.10
N GLY A 373 -5.10 12.84 -16.43
CA GLY A 373 -4.78 14.03 -17.23
C GLY A 373 -5.60 15.27 -16.87
N LYS A 374 -6.82 15.11 -16.35
CA LYS A 374 -7.62 16.23 -15.83
C LYS A 374 -7.14 16.72 -14.47
N ASN A 375 -6.55 15.84 -13.66
CA ASN A 375 -6.37 16.07 -12.22
C ASN A 375 -4.92 16.34 -11.78
N TYR A 376 -3.92 16.01 -12.60
CA TYR A 376 -2.50 16.12 -12.25
C TYR A 376 -1.99 17.56 -11.97
N LYS A 377 -2.70 18.59 -12.44
CA LYS A 377 -2.34 20.01 -12.26
C LYS A 377 -3.48 20.86 -11.71
N THR A 378 -4.41 20.26 -10.97
CA THR A 378 -5.45 21.04 -10.29
C THR A 378 -4.81 22.01 -9.29
N LYS A 379 -5.49 23.12 -9.00
CA LYS A 379 -5.02 24.10 -8.01
C LYS A 379 -4.67 23.46 -6.67
N SER A 380 -5.54 22.56 -6.18
CA SER A 380 -5.31 21.80 -4.94
C SER A 380 -4.05 20.93 -5.00
N MET A 381 -3.73 20.33 -6.16
CA MET A 381 -2.51 19.55 -6.33
C MET A 381 -1.29 20.46 -6.18
N ILE A 382 -1.21 21.51 -7.00
CA ILE A 382 -0.04 22.41 -7.05
C ILE A 382 0.19 23.13 -5.71
N GLU A 383 -0.87 23.59 -5.06
CA GLU A 383 -0.75 24.24 -3.75
C GLU A 383 -0.19 23.29 -2.68
N SER A 384 -0.63 22.03 -2.67
CA SER A 384 -0.18 21.05 -1.67
C SER A 384 1.26 20.60 -1.94
N VAL A 385 1.65 20.44 -3.20
CA VAL A 385 3.04 20.22 -3.61
C VAL A 385 3.93 21.37 -3.12
N ASN A 386 3.55 22.62 -3.42
CA ASN A 386 4.33 23.79 -3.03
C ASN A 386 4.50 23.90 -1.51
N ASP A 387 3.47 23.55 -0.74
CA ASP A 387 3.55 23.56 0.72
C ASP A 387 4.48 22.48 1.25
N MET A 388 4.47 21.27 0.67
CA MET A 388 5.41 20.21 1.04
C MET A 388 6.84 20.48 0.58
N GLU A 389 7.06 21.09 -0.58
CA GLU A 389 8.40 21.52 -1.01
C GLU A 389 8.99 22.56 -0.04
N LYS A 390 8.19 23.54 0.37
CA LYS A 390 8.60 24.53 1.40
C LYS A 390 8.88 23.87 2.74
N LEU A 391 8.06 22.89 3.14
CA LEU A 391 8.31 22.12 4.36
C LEU A 391 9.65 21.39 4.28
N LEU A 392 9.86 20.59 3.23
CA LEU A 392 11.07 19.80 3.06
C LEU A 392 12.33 20.67 3.06
N HIS A 393 12.28 21.82 2.38
CA HIS A 393 13.37 22.80 2.39
C HIS A 393 13.68 23.32 3.81
N ARG A 394 12.65 23.63 4.62
CA ARG A 394 12.83 24.05 6.02
C ARG A 394 13.47 22.95 6.86
N LEU A 395 13.04 21.70 6.72
CA LEU A 395 13.59 20.55 7.44
C LEU A 395 15.07 20.32 7.11
N LYS A 396 15.42 20.37 5.82
CA LYS A 396 16.83 20.26 5.38
C LYS A 396 17.72 21.36 5.95
N LYS A 397 17.21 22.59 6.06
CA LYS A 397 17.96 23.71 6.67
C LYS A 397 18.19 23.48 8.17
N GLN A 398 17.18 22.98 8.89
CA GLN A 398 17.29 22.65 10.32
C GLN A 398 18.26 21.50 10.59
N ASN A 399 18.34 20.50 9.70
CA ASN A 399 19.29 19.41 9.83
C ASN A 399 20.74 19.90 9.72
N LYS A 400 21.02 20.79 8.76
CA LYS A 400 22.36 21.38 8.55
C LYS A 400 22.87 22.16 9.76
N THR A 401 21.99 22.72 10.59
CA THR A 401 22.38 23.44 11.81
C THR A 401 22.67 22.51 13.01
N LYS A 402 22.74 21.17 12.81
CA LYS A 402 23.05 20.14 13.81
C LYS A 402 22.19 20.18 15.09
N THR A 403 21.01 20.79 15.01
CA THR A 403 20.16 21.02 16.18
C THR A 403 19.33 19.77 16.53
N ILE A 404 19.29 18.77 15.66
CA ILE A 404 18.46 17.56 15.81
C ILE A 404 19.27 16.33 15.35
N ASN A 405 20.06 15.75 16.24
CA ASN A 405 20.47 14.34 16.14
C ASN A 405 19.37 13.49 16.80
N ASN A 406 18.18 13.45 16.21
CA ASN A 406 17.10 12.59 16.68
C ASN A 406 16.89 11.46 15.66
N ILE A 407 16.92 10.21 16.15
CA ILE A 407 16.61 8.98 15.38
C ILE A 407 15.27 9.14 14.65
N ASP A 408 14.29 9.80 15.28
CA ASP A 408 12.97 10.05 14.69
C ASP A 408 13.04 10.93 13.44
N PHE A 409 13.90 11.96 13.46
CA PHE A 409 14.06 12.86 12.33
C PHE A 409 14.72 12.15 11.14
N ASP A 410 15.72 11.31 11.40
CA ASP A 410 16.35 10.48 10.36
C ASP A 410 15.32 9.55 9.72
N TYR A 411 14.50 8.90 10.54
CA TYR A 411 13.41 8.04 10.07
C TYR A 411 12.40 8.81 9.21
N ILE A 412 11.91 9.98 9.65
CA ILE A 412 10.98 10.83 8.89
C ILE A 412 11.56 11.19 7.52
N MET A 413 12.84 11.54 7.48
CA MET A 413 13.53 12.02 6.28
C MET A 413 13.98 10.92 5.32
N LYS A 414 14.03 9.66 5.76
CA LYS A 414 14.57 8.56 4.95
C LYS A 414 13.61 7.43 4.64
N ASN A 415 12.56 7.19 5.44
CA ASN A 415 11.64 6.08 5.16
C ASN A 415 11.00 6.23 3.77
N MET A 416 10.63 5.13 3.14
CA MET A 416 9.97 5.11 1.82
C MET A 416 8.62 4.38 1.90
N ARG A 417 7.92 4.56 3.02
CA ARG A 417 6.57 4.02 3.19
C ARG A 417 5.60 4.69 2.23
N MET A 418 4.59 3.95 1.81
CA MET A 418 3.54 4.48 0.92
C MET A 418 2.31 4.91 1.72
N SER A 419 2.04 4.24 2.84
CA SER A 419 0.96 4.54 3.78
C SER A 419 1.51 5.00 5.13
N ILE A 420 0.84 6.02 5.70
CA ILE A 420 1.12 6.52 7.05
C ILE A 420 0.39 5.72 8.12
N THR A 421 -0.75 5.10 7.79
CA THR A 421 -1.59 4.40 8.75
C THR A 421 -1.28 2.90 8.79
N GLU A 422 -1.05 2.36 9.98
CA GLU A 422 -0.82 0.93 10.17
C GLU A 422 -1.33 0.54 11.55
N LEU A 423 -2.16 -0.51 11.59
CA LEU A 423 -2.63 -1.11 12.85
C LEU A 423 -1.48 -1.84 13.54
N GLY A 424 -1.35 -1.63 14.85
CA GLY A 424 -0.35 -2.25 15.72
C GLY A 424 -0.61 -3.69 16.11
#